data_AF-A0A150L4K5-F1
#
_entry.id   AF-A0A150L4K5-F1
#
_cell.length_a   1.000
_cell.length_b   1.000
_cell.length_c   1.000
_cell.angle_alpha   90.00
_cell.angle_beta   90.00
_cell.angle_gamma   90.00
#
_symmetry.space_group_name_H-M   'P 1'
#
loop_
_entity.id
_entity.type
_entity.pdbx_description
1 polymer ?
#
loop_
_entity_poly.entity_id
_entity_poly.type
_entity_poly.pdbx_seq_one_letter_code
_entity_poly.pdbx_strand_id
1 'polypeptide(L)'
;MKTARGMKIVSDDETQLHSLGELMRVFGSAKRYAFNRLLEGRGAKDIIKHLPHQFRLNKRYAEDAVLLVQSLISSQRELLPTRLEDVQAKIHPIKSVLLS
;
A
#
# COMPACT_ATOMS: atom_id res chain seq x y z
N MET A 1 14.99 25.57 2.33
CA MET A 1 15.83 24.39 2.03
C MET A 1 15.53 23.32 3.08
N LYS A 2 14.74 22.28 2.74
CA LYS A 2 14.40 21.20 3.69
C LYS A 2 15.53 20.16 3.68
N THR A 3 16.33 20.14 4.72
CA THR A 3 17.33 19.09 4.99
C THR A 3 16.60 17.81 5.38
N ALA A 4 16.35 16.92 4.42
CA ALA A 4 15.97 15.55 4.74
C ALA A 4 17.22 14.84 5.29
N ARG A 5 17.28 14.66 6.61
CA ARG A 5 18.28 13.78 7.24
C ARG A 5 17.82 12.34 7.06
N GLY A 6 18.48 11.60 6.20
CA GLY A 6 18.28 10.15 6.09
C GLY A 6 18.83 9.48 7.35
N MET A 7 17.97 8.82 8.13
CA MET A 7 18.41 7.97 9.24
C MET A 7 18.62 6.56 8.70
N LYS A 8 19.88 6.14 8.56
CA LYS A 8 20.22 4.76 8.25
C LYS A 8 20.27 4.01 9.58
N ILE A 9 19.34 3.09 9.79
CA ILE A 9 19.44 2.13 10.90
C ILE A 9 20.56 1.16 10.50
N VAL A 10 21.75 1.37 11.05
CA VAL A 10 22.86 0.41 10.96
C VAL A 10 22.78 -0.41 12.23
N SER A 11 22.29 -1.64 12.13
CA SER A 11 22.39 -2.62 13.22
C SER A 11 23.23 -3.79 12.71
N ASP A 12 24.39 -4.00 13.32
CA ASP A 12 25.25 -5.16 13.03
C ASP A 12 24.82 -6.40 13.84
N ASP A 13 23.76 -6.29 14.66
CA ASP A 13 23.14 -7.40 15.39
C ASP A 13 22.09 -8.12 14.53
N GLU A 14 22.38 -9.37 14.16
CA GLU A 14 21.51 -10.25 13.39
C GLU A 14 20.12 -10.42 14.03
N THR A 15 20.04 -10.39 15.37
CA THR A 15 18.78 -10.54 16.10
C THR A 15 17.85 -9.34 15.90
N GLN A 16 18.43 -8.13 15.86
CA GLN A 16 17.67 -6.90 15.58
C GLN A 16 17.20 -6.87 14.13
N LEU A 17 18.05 -7.28 13.19
CA LEU A 17 17.70 -7.36 11.77
C LEU A 17 16.55 -8.36 11.54
N HIS A 18 16.60 -9.53 12.17
CA HIS A 18 15.52 -10.51 12.11
C HIS A 18 14.21 -9.94 12.68
N SER A 19 14.26 -9.31 13.85
CA SER A 19 13.09 -8.70 14.49
C SER A 19 12.47 -7.57 13.66
N LEU A 20 13.31 -6.76 13.01
CA LEU A 20 12.87 -5.73 12.06
C LEU A 20 12.21 -6.35 10.83
N GLY A 21 12.80 -7.41 10.26
CA GLY A 21 12.23 -8.16 9.13
C GLY A 21 10.84 -8.71 9.44
N GLU A 22 10.68 -9.30 10.63
CA GLU A 22 9.39 -9.79 11.12
C GLU A 22 8.37 -8.65 11.28
N LEU A 23 8.77 -7.52 11.86
CA LEU A 23 7.91 -6.34 11.97
C LEU A 23 7.47 -5.81 10.59
N MET A 24 8.39 -5.70 9.64
CA MET A 24 8.10 -5.27 8.28
C MET A 24 7.15 -6.24 7.56
N ARG A 25 7.35 -7.55 7.75
CA ARG A 25 6.49 -8.60 7.20
C ARG A 25 5.07 -8.52 7.75
N VAL A 26 4.92 -8.36 9.07
CA VAL A 26 3.62 -8.22 9.74
C VAL A 26 2.91 -6.95 9.26
N PHE A 27 3.60 -5.80 9.27
CA PHE A 27 3.03 -4.53 8.83
C PHE A 27 2.63 -4.56 7.34
N GLY A 28 3.47 -5.14 6.48
CA GLY A 28 3.17 -5.35 5.07
C GLY A 28 1.92 -6.23 4.87
N SER A 29 1.75 -7.27 5.68
CA SER A 29 0.58 -8.15 5.64
C SER A 29 -0.70 -7.43 6.10
N ALA A 30 -0.62 -6.62 7.16
CA ALA A 30 -1.72 -5.80 7.64
C ALA A 30 -2.20 -4.80 6.57
N LYS A 31 -1.27 -4.14 5.86
CA LYS A 31 -1.62 -3.26 4.73
C LYS A 31 -2.35 -4.00 3.61
N ARG A 32 -1.85 -5.18 3.19
CA ARG A 32 -2.52 -6.00 2.15
C ARG A 32 -3.93 -6.41 2.57
N TYR A 33 -4.09 -6.82 3.83
CA TYR A 33 -5.40 -7.13 4.39
C TYR A 33 -6.33 -5.91 4.35
N ALA A 34 -5.88 -4.76 4.85
CA ALA A 34 -6.66 -3.53 4.86
C ALA A 34 -7.06 -3.09 3.44
N PHE A 35 -6.15 -3.22 2.47
CA PHE A 35 -6.42 -2.90 1.06
C PHE A 35 -7.58 -3.72 0.52
N ASN A 36 -7.53 -5.05 0.67
CA ASN A 36 -8.60 -5.92 0.19
C ASN A 36 -9.94 -5.62 0.88
N ARG A 37 -9.94 -5.45 2.21
CA ARG A 37 -11.16 -5.15 2.97
C ARG A 37 -11.77 -3.79 2.61
N LEU A 38 -10.95 -2.77 2.33
CA LEU A 38 -11.44 -1.48 1.87
C LEU A 38 -12.03 -1.58 0.46
N LEU A 39 -11.46 -2.40 -0.43
CA LEU A 39 -12.04 -2.66 -1.75
C LEU A 39 -13.37 -3.41 -1.69
N GLU A 40 -13.55 -4.29 -0.70
CA GLU A 40 -14.83 -4.96 -0.41
C GLU A 40 -15.86 -4.03 0.26
N GLY A 41 -15.53 -2.76 0.53
CA GLY A 41 -16.42 -1.78 1.14
C GLY A 41 -16.49 -1.85 2.68
N ARG A 42 -15.63 -2.63 3.35
CA ARG A 42 -15.58 -2.66 4.81
C ARG A 42 -15.13 -1.29 5.36
N GLY A 43 -15.77 -0.84 6.44
CA GLY A 43 -15.44 0.41 7.11
C GLY A 43 -14.03 0.45 7.69
N ALA A 44 -13.33 1.57 7.50
CA ALA A 44 -11.96 1.77 7.99
C ALA A 44 -11.84 1.59 9.51
N LYS A 45 -12.83 2.08 10.29
CA LYS A 45 -12.85 1.94 11.75
C LYS A 45 -12.88 0.47 12.19
N ASP A 46 -13.63 -0.38 11.48
CA ASP A 46 -13.73 -1.81 11.82
C ASP A 46 -12.45 -2.55 11.47
N ILE A 47 -11.80 -2.15 10.37
CA ILE A 47 -10.48 -2.67 10.00
C ILE A 47 -9.44 -2.29 11.07
N ILE A 48 -9.39 -1.01 11.49
CA ILE A 48 -8.47 -0.53 12.53
C ILE A 48 -8.67 -1.30 13.84
N LYS A 49 -9.92 -1.58 14.22
CA LYS A 49 -10.21 -2.40 15.42
C LYS A 49 -9.75 -3.85 15.27
N HIS A 50 -9.84 -4.42 14.07
CA HIS A 50 -9.50 -5.82 13.82
C HIS A 50 -7.99 -6.09 13.72
N LEU A 51 -7.22 -5.16 13.14
CA LEU A 51 -5.80 -5.34 12.84
C LEU A 51 -4.94 -5.68 14.08
N PRO A 52 -5.10 -5.04 15.25
CA PRO A 52 -4.34 -5.39 16.45
C PRO A 52 -4.51 -6.84 16.88
N HIS A 53 -5.73 -7.38 16.79
CA HIS A 53 -6.03 -8.76 17.18
C HIS A 53 -5.44 -9.77 16.19
N GLN A 54 -5.55 -9.50 14.90
CA GLN A 54 -5.10 -10.41 13.84
C GLN A 54 -3.58 -10.42 13.65
N PHE A 55 -2.95 -9.25 13.74
CA PHE A 55 -1.53 -9.06 13.37
C PHE A 55 -0.64 -8.73 14.56
N ARG A 56 -1.17 -8.70 15.80
CA ARG A 56 -0.45 -8.29 17.00
C ARG A 56 0.22 -6.92 16.87
N LEU A 57 -0.42 -6.02 16.12
CA LEU A 57 0.04 -4.65 15.95
C LEU A 57 -0.51 -3.76 17.07
N ASN A 58 0.27 -2.76 17.47
CA ASN A 58 -0.30 -1.72 18.31
C ASN A 58 -1.30 -0.86 17.51
N LYS A 59 -2.18 -0.16 18.22
CA LYS A 59 -3.25 0.64 17.62
C LYS A 59 -2.74 1.69 16.63
N ARG A 60 -1.62 2.36 16.93
CA ARG A 60 -1.03 3.39 16.06
C ARG A 60 -0.61 2.81 14.72
N TYR A 61 0.08 1.66 14.71
CA TYR A 61 0.48 1.01 13.46
C TYR A 61 -0.72 0.47 12.68
N ALA A 62 -1.80 0.06 13.35
CA ALA A 62 -3.04 -0.31 12.68
C ALA A 62 -3.70 0.90 11.99
N GLU A 63 -3.75 2.06 12.65
CA GLU A 63 -4.22 3.33 12.06
C GLU A 63 -3.36 3.74 10.86
N ASP A 64 -2.03 3.72 11.01
CA ASP A 64 -1.09 4.05 9.94
C ASP A 64 -1.21 3.11 8.74
N ALA A 65 -1.38 1.80 8.97
CA ALA A 65 -1.57 0.83 7.89
C ALA A 65 -2.83 1.16 7.06
N VAL A 66 -3.94 1.50 7.71
CA VAL A 66 -5.20 1.84 7.04
C VAL A 66 -5.09 3.19 6.34
N LEU A 67 -4.48 4.20 6.97
CA LEU A 67 -4.26 5.51 6.38
C LEU A 67 -3.45 5.43 5.09
N LEU A 68 -2.30 4.74 5.12
CA LEU A 68 -1.45 4.56 3.95
C LEU A 68 -2.17 3.86 2.80
N VAL A 69 -3.00 2.87 3.12
CA VAL A 69 -3.80 2.15 2.14
C VAL A 69 -4.90 3.02 1.54
N GLN A 70 -5.59 3.83 2.34
CA GLN A 70 -6.59 4.79 1.84
C GLN A 70 -5.95 5.81 0.91
N SER A 71 -4.79 6.37 1.28
CA SER A 71 -4.03 7.28 0.43
C SER A 71 -3.59 6.61 -0.88
N LEU A 72 -3.14 5.36 -0.81
CA LEU A 72 -2.77 4.58 -2.00
C LEU A 72 -3.97 4.39 -2.93
N ILE A 73 -5.11 3.94 -2.41
CA ILE A 73 -6.34 3.75 -3.20
C ILE A 73 -6.78 5.07 -3.83
N SER A 74 -6.76 6.16 -3.07
CA SER A 74 -7.11 7.49 -3.57
C SER A 74 -6.21 7.90 -4.72
N SER A 75 -4.89 7.78 -4.57
CA SER A 75 -3.92 8.10 -5.62
C SER A 75 -4.11 7.23 -6.86
N GLN A 76 -4.37 5.92 -6.71
CA GLN A 76 -4.61 5.06 -7.87
C GLN A 76 -5.92 5.40 -8.59
N ARG A 77 -6.95 5.83 -7.87
CA ARG A 77 -8.21 6.29 -8.48
C ARG A 77 -8.03 7.57 -9.28
N GLU A 78 -7.24 8.50 -8.76
CA GLU A 78 -6.92 9.75 -9.45
C GLU A 78 -6.11 9.51 -10.74
N LEU A 79 -5.18 8.55 -10.72
CA LEU A 79 -4.37 8.19 -11.89
C LEU A 79 -5.10 7.31 -12.92
N LEU A 80 -6.26 6.74 -12.57
CA LEU A 80 -6.94 5.75 -13.40
C LEU A 80 -7.38 6.32 -14.77
N PRO A 81 -7.99 7.53 -14.88
CA PRO A 81 -8.44 8.07 -16.17
C PRO A 81 -7.28 8.25 -17.15
N THR A 82 -6.19 8.89 -16.73
CA THR A 82 -5.00 9.11 -17.57
C THR A 82 -4.39 7.78 -18.05
N ARG A 83 -4.34 6.76 -17.18
CA ARG A 83 -3.86 5.43 -17.58
C ARG A 83 -4.76 4.76 -18.61
N LEU A 84 -6.08 4.97 -18.52
CA LEU A 84 -7.02 4.44 -19.52
C LEU A 84 -6.83 5.12 -20.87
N GLU A 85 -6.63 6.44 -20.89
CA GLU A 85 -6.31 7.20 -22.10
C GLU A 85 -5.01 6.71 -22.76
N ASP A 86 -3.95 6.54 -21.97
CA ASP A 86 -2.65 6.02 -22.43
C ASP A 86 -2.78 4.63 -23.06
N VAL A 87 -3.57 3.75 -22.45
CA VAL A 87 -3.80 2.39 -22.96
C VAL A 87 -4.63 2.43 -24.25
N GLN A 88 -5.67 3.28 -24.32
CA GLN A 88 -6.47 3.44 -25.53
C GLN A 88 -5.64 3.95 -26.72
N ALA A 89 -4.78 4.95 -26.48
CA ALA A 89 -3.87 5.48 -27.50
C ALA A 89 -2.93 4.40 -28.06
N LYS A 90 -2.48 3.45 -27.22
CA LYS A 90 -1.63 2.33 -27.64
C LYS A 90 -2.40 1.26 -28.43
N ILE A 91 -3.68 1.03 -28.11
CA ILE A 91 -4.52 0.02 -28.76
C ILE A 91 -4.97 0.50 -30.16
N HIS A 92 -5.25 1.79 -30.33
CA HIS A 92 -5.76 2.36 -31.56
C HIS A 92 -4.94 1.97 -32.82
N PRO A 93 -3.61 2.18 -32.88
CA PRO A 93 -2.81 1.82 -34.05
C PRO A 93 -2.77 0.30 -34.32
N ILE A 94 -2.84 -0.53 -33.27
CA ILE A 94 -2.86 -1.99 -33.41
C ILE A 94 -4.18 -2.43 -34.06
N LYS A 95 -5.30 -1.86 -33.62
CA LYS A 95 -6.61 -2.12 -34.22
C LYS A 95 -6.68 -1.68 -35.68
N SER A 96 -6.10 -0.53 -36.04
CA SER A 96 -6.11 -0.06 -37.43
C SER A 96 -5.33 -0.97 -38.37
N VAL A 97 -4.27 -1.64 -37.89
CA VAL A 97 -3.49 -2.60 -38.70
C VAL A 97 -4.17 -3.96 -38.82
N LEU A 98 -4.92 -4.40 -37.80
CA LEU A 98 -5.63 -5.69 -37.82
C LEU A 98 -6.93 -5.67 -38.63
N LEU A 99 -7.51 -4.48 -38.85
CA LEU A 99 -8.78 -4.29 -39.56
C LEU A 99 -8.61 -3.76 -40.99
N SER A 100 -7.36 -3.60 -41.45
CA SER A 100 -6.96 -3.28 -42.82
C SER A 100 -6.45 -4.52 -43.55
#